data_AF-A0A538PFI8-F1
#
_entry.id   AF-A0A538PFI8-F1
#
_cell.length_a   1.000
_cell.length_b   1.000
_cell.length_c   1.000
_cell.angle_alpha   90.00
_cell.angle_beta   90.00
_cell.angle_gamma   90.00
#
_symmetry.space_group_name_H-M   'P 1'
#
loop_
_entity.id
_entity.type
_entity.pdbx_description
1 polymer ?
#
loop_
_entity_poly.entity_id
_entity_poly.type
_entity_poly.pdbx_seq_one_letter_code
_entity_poly.pdbx_strand_id
1 'polypeptide(L)'
;MAATGSTAPTLQIVHASPGRIRLKAVGDEKAVLNGSFSSAIATLEHVPRVDEVRPVPLARSVVLLFDPESATVDEILDAVDERGIDLEEAPAPPPAPDPRNASSIGDWIAHEGSQADRRLS
;
A
#
# COMPACT_ATOMS: atom_id res chain seq x y z
N MET A 1 13.30 33.25 -0.54
CA MET A 1 12.61 32.23 0.28
C MET A 1 12.54 30.97 -0.56
N ALA A 2 13.52 30.08 -0.43
CA ALA A 2 13.52 28.80 -1.13
C ALA A 2 12.55 27.87 -0.41
N ALA A 3 11.57 27.32 -1.12
CA ALA A 3 10.78 26.22 -0.62
C ALA A 3 11.73 25.03 -0.43
N THR A 4 12.02 24.67 0.82
CA THR A 4 12.53 23.35 1.17
C THR A 4 11.43 22.37 0.77
N GLY A 5 11.45 21.95 -0.49
CA GLY A 5 10.70 20.77 -0.92
C GLY A 5 11.25 19.62 -0.11
N SER A 6 10.59 19.30 1.00
CA SER A 6 10.93 18.15 1.82
C SER A 6 10.68 16.93 0.94
N THR A 7 11.73 16.41 0.32
CA THR A 7 11.70 15.15 -0.44
C THR A 7 11.78 13.98 0.52
N ALA A 8 10.99 14.03 1.59
CA ALA A 8 10.84 12.91 2.50
C ALA A 8 10.23 11.75 1.70
N PRO A 9 10.79 10.54 1.81
CA PRO A 9 10.22 9.39 1.12
C PRO A 9 8.86 9.06 1.76
N THR A 10 7.80 9.10 0.98
CA THR A 10 6.46 8.69 1.42
C THR A 10 6.29 7.18 1.28
N LEU A 11 5.87 6.51 2.35
CA LEU A 11 5.59 5.08 2.37
C LEU A 11 4.14 4.82 2.80
N GLN A 12 3.45 3.97 2.07
CA GLN A 12 2.10 3.52 2.40
C GLN A 12 2.13 2.25 3.25
N ILE A 13 1.35 2.23 4.32
CA ILE A 13 1.14 1.05 5.15
C ILE A 13 0.18 0.11 4.41
N VAL A 14 0.71 -0.99 3.88
CA VAL A 14 -0.08 -2.01 3.16
C VAL A 14 -0.68 -3.02 4.14
N HIS A 15 0.08 -3.34 5.19
CA HIS A 15 -0.34 -4.29 6.21
C HIS A 15 0.43 -4.04 7.49
N ALA A 16 -0.25 -4.11 8.63
CA ALA A 16 0.37 -4.04 9.93
C ALA A 16 -0.22 -5.13 10.84
N SER A 17 0.67 -5.85 11.51
CA SER A 17 0.35 -6.93 12.43
C SER A 17 1.42 -6.97 13.53
N PRO A 18 1.12 -7.51 14.72
CA PRO A 18 2.14 -7.70 15.75
C PRO A 18 3.37 -8.43 15.19
N GLY A 19 4.53 -7.80 15.35
CA GLY A 19 5.83 -8.29 14.89
C GLY A 19 6.12 -8.15 13.40
N ARG A 20 5.19 -7.59 12.60
CA ARG A 20 5.40 -7.40 11.16
C ARG A 20 4.61 -6.24 10.57
N ILE A 21 5.32 -5.30 9.94
CA ILE A 21 4.73 -4.21 9.15
C ILE A 21 5.22 -4.31 7.71
N ARG A 22 4.32 -4.13 6.74
CA ARG A 22 4.66 -4.05 5.32
C ARG A 22 4.34 -2.66 4.81
N LEU A 23 5.39 -1.97 4.38
CA LEU A 23 5.32 -0.64 3.79
C LEU A 23 5.56 -0.72 2.27
N LYS A 24 4.98 0.20 1.51
CA LYS A 24 5.13 0.30 0.06
C LYS A 24 5.53 1.72 -0.31
N ALA A 25 6.53 1.87 -1.17
CA ALA A 25 6.89 3.18 -1.68
C ALA A 25 5.75 3.79 -2.50
N VAL A 26 5.36 5.01 -2.15
CA VAL A 26 4.38 5.83 -2.86
C VAL A 26 5.08 7.11 -3.32
N GLY A 27 4.75 7.55 -4.53
CA GLY A 27 5.35 8.74 -5.12
C GLY A 27 5.60 8.59 -6.62
N ASP A 28 6.01 9.69 -7.24
CA ASP A 28 6.38 9.72 -8.66
C ASP A 28 7.43 8.65 -8.98
N GLU A 29 7.24 7.94 -10.09
CA GLU A 29 8.15 6.88 -10.52
C GLU A 29 9.60 7.39 -10.62
N LYS A 30 9.78 8.67 -10.98
CA LYS A 30 11.09 9.35 -10.98
C LYS A 30 11.71 9.47 -9.58
N ALA A 31 10.93 9.79 -8.55
CA ALA A 31 11.43 9.90 -7.18
C ALA A 31 11.90 8.54 -6.65
N VAL A 32 11.13 7.48 -6.94
CA VAL A 32 11.51 6.10 -6.60
C VAL A 32 12.81 5.69 -7.31
N LEU A 33 12.95 6.04 -8.60
CA LEU A 33 14.16 5.77 -9.40
C LEU A 33 15.38 6.61 -8.97
N ASN A 34 15.17 7.78 -8.36
CA ASN A 34 16.24 8.67 -7.88
C ASN A 34 16.88 8.22 -6.56
N GLY A 35 16.56 7.02 -6.05
CA GLY A 35 17.17 6.48 -4.85
C GLY A 35 16.46 6.84 -3.54
N SER A 36 15.31 7.53 -3.59
CA SER A 36 14.50 7.80 -2.39
C SER A 36 14.08 6.53 -1.67
N PHE A 37 13.83 5.43 -2.41
CA PHE A 37 13.50 4.14 -1.79
C PHE A 37 14.69 3.49 -1.06
N SER A 38 15.88 3.53 -1.64
CA SER A 38 17.09 3.03 -0.98
C SER A 38 17.46 3.87 0.24
N SER A 39 17.27 5.20 0.17
CA SER A 39 17.44 6.10 1.30
C SER A 39 16.45 5.78 2.42
N ALA A 40 15.18 5.49 2.09
CA ALA A 40 14.19 5.08 3.07
C ALA A 40 14.59 3.77 3.75
N ILE A 41 15.06 2.77 3.00
CA ILE A 41 15.54 1.50 3.57
C ILE A 41 16.70 1.74 4.55
N ALA A 42 17.69 2.54 4.18
CA ALA A 42 18.81 2.86 5.06
C ALA A 42 18.36 3.56 6.36
N THR A 43 17.36 4.44 6.27
CA THR A 43 16.77 5.06 7.47
C THR A 43 16.00 4.04 8.32
N LEU A 44 15.25 3.13 7.69
CA LEU A 44 14.47 2.09 8.38
C LEU A 44 15.35 1.09 9.14
N GLU A 45 16.55 0.78 8.63
CA GLU A 45 17.53 -0.08 9.32
C GLU A 45 18.02 0.51 10.65
N HIS A 46 17.80 1.80 10.88
CA HIS A 46 18.17 2.51 12.10
C HIS A 46 16.97 2.85 13.00
N VAL A 47 15.78 2.34 12.69
CA VAL A 47 14.60 2.51 13.54
C VAL A 47 14.76 1.63 14.79
N PRO A 48 14.66 2.20 16.01
CA PRO A 48 14.73 1.42 17.24
C PRO A 48 13.69 0.31 17.26
N ARG A 49 14.05 -0.83 17.86
CA ARG A 49 13.15 -2.00 18.05
C ARG A 49 12.73 -2.72 16.77
N VAL A 50 13.23 -2.31 15.60
CA VAL A 50 13.15 -3.10 14.37
C VAL A 50 14.32 -4.09 14.37
N ASP A 51 14.00 -5.39 14.30
CA ASP A 51 14.99 -6.46 14.27
C ASP A 51 15.55 -6.69 12.86
N GLU A 52 14.68 -6.55 11.85
CA GLU A 52 15.05 -6.81 10.46
C GLU A 52 14.26 -5.96 9.47
N VAL A 53 14.96 -5.43 8.46
CA VAL A 53 14.37 -4.71 7.33
C VAL A 53 14.57 -5.56 6.07
N ARG A 54 13.46 -6.02 5.48
CA ARG A 54 13.48 -6.86 4.27
C ARG A 54 12.92 -6.11 3.07
N PRO A 55 13.78 -5.54 2.20
CA PRO A 55 13.31 -4.91 0.98
C PRO A 55 12.78 -5.95 -0.01
N VAL A 56 11.71 -5.61 -0.72
CA VAL A 56 11.09 -6.39 -1.80
C VAL A 56 11.05 -5.50 -3.05
N PRO A 57 12.16 -5.41 -3.81
CA PRO A 57 12.31 -4.43 -4.89
C PRO A 57 11.25 -4.57 -5.99
N LEU A 58 10.90 -5.80 -6.37
CA LEU A 58 9.90 -6.07 -7.42
C LEU A 58 8.51 -5.52 -7.05
N ALA A 59 8.17 -5.53 -5.76
CA ALA A 59 6.92 -5.00 -5.26
C ALA A 59 7.01 -3.55 -4.78
N ARG A 60 8.20 -2.92 -4.90
CA ARG A 60 8.52 -1.60 -4.32
C ARG A 60 8.06 -1.51 -2.85
N SER A 61 8.23 -2.60 -2.11
CA SER A 61 7.76 -2.76 -0.74
C SER A 61 8.93 -3.05 0.19
N VAL A 62 8.78 -2.81 1.47
CA VAL A 62 9.70 -3.21 2.52
C VAL A 62 8.91 -3.82 3.67
N VAL A 63 9.45 -4.87 4.28
CA VAL A 63 8.86 -5.52 5.46
C VAL A 63 9.76 -5.22 6.65
N LEU A 64 9.18 -4.68 7.70
CA LEU A 64 9.80 -4.50 9.01
C LEU A 64 9.38 -5.66 9.89
N LEU A 65 10.35 -6.32 10.52
CA LEU A 65 10.14 -7.33 11.55
C LEU A 65 10.60 -6.75 12.89
N PHE A 66 9.82 -7.01 13.94
CA PHE A 66 10.11 -6.59 15.31
C PHE A 66 9.56 -7.63 16.29
N ASP A 67 10.05 -7.62 17.53
CA ASP A 67 9.50 -8.43 18.61
C ASP A 67 8.20 -7.81 19.16
N PRO A 68 7.04 -8.46 19.01
CA PRO A 68 5.77 -7.94 19.51
C PRO A 68 5.66 -7.95 21.04
N GLU A 69 6.54 -8.64 21.77
CA GLU A 69 6.59 -8.55 23.23
C GLU A 69 7.31 -7.29 23.72
N SER A 70 8.18 -6.71 22.88
CA SER A 70 9.02 -5.56 23.20
C SER A 70 8.50 -4.23 22.63
N ALA A 71 7.69 -4.27 21.57
CA ALA A 71 7.14 -3.07 20.92
C ALA A 71 5.77 -3.35 20.29
N THR A 72 4.94 -2.31 20.18
CA THR A 72 3.68 -2.31 19.45
C THR A 72 3.86 -1.77 18.03
N VAL A 73 2.90 -2.05 17.14
CA VAL A 73 2.88 -1.49 15.78
C VAL A 73 2.97 0.04 15.82
N ASP A 74 2.16 0.68 16.66
CA ASP A 74 2.07 2.14 16.73
C ASP A 74 3.41 2.75 17.15
N GLU A 75 4.09 2.17 18.14
CA GLU A 75 5.43 2.63 18.54
C GLU A 75 6.47 2.51 17.42
N ILE A 76 6.38 1.48 16.57
CA ILE A 76 7.27 1.35 15.41
C ILE A 76 6.93 2.39 14.36
N LEU A 77 5.64 2.67 14.09
CA LEU A 77 5.21 3.67 13.12
C LEU A 77 5.61 5.09 13.57
N ASP A 78 5.42 5.42 14.85
CA ASP A 78 5.86 6.68 15.43
C ASP A 78 7.38 6.85 15.29
N ALA A 79 8.16 5.81 15.59
CA ALA A 79 9.62 5.85 15.44
C ALA A 79 10.09 5.98 13.98
N VAL A 80 9.26 5.58 13.00
CA VAL A 80 9.51 5.77 11.57
C VAL A 80 9.20 7.21 11.16
N ASP A 81 8.09 7.77 11.63
CA ASP A 81 7.69 9.16 11.36
C ASP A 81 8.70 10.16 11.94
N GLU A 82 9.18 9.93 13.18
CA GLU A 82 10.23 10.72 13.83
C GLU A 82 11.55 10.75 13.04
N ARG A 83 11.78 9.79 12.14
CA ARG A 83 12.94 9.73 11.26
C ARG A 83 12.74 10.50 9.94
N GLY A 84 11.62 11.18 9.78
CA GLY A 84 11.29 11.97 8.59
C GLY A 84 10.87 11.12 7.39
N ILE A 85 10.26 9.97 7.64
CA ILE A 85 9.59 9.15 6.61
C ILE A 85 8.10 9.39 6.76
N ASP A 86 7.48 10.03 5.76
CA ASP A 86 6.03 10.25 5.78
C ASP A 86 5.30 8.92 5.58
N LEU A 87 4.40 8.59 6.50
CA LEU A 87 3.58 7.38 6.44
C LEU A 87 2.16 7.71 6.00
N GLU A 88 1.69 6.99 4.97
CA GLU A 88 0.30 7.06 4.52
C GLU A 88 -0.44 5.77 4.87
N GLU A 89 -1.60 5.87 5.51
CA GLU A 89 -2.48 4.72 5.68
C GLU A 89 -3.16 4.39 4.34
N ALA A 90 -3.21 3.10 3.97
CA ALA A 90 -3.94 2.72 2.78
C ALA A 90 -5.43 3.03 2.95
N PRO A 91 -6.11 3.62 1.95
CA PRO A 91 -7.54 3.86 2.04
C PRO A 91 -8.24 2.52 2.26
N ALA A 92 -9.18 2.48 3.20
CA ALA A 92 -9.97 1.29 3.47
C ALA A 92 -10.55 0.74 2.15
N PRO A 93 -10.49 -0.57 1.90
CA PRO A 93 -11.07 -1.13 0.70
C PRO A 93 -12.56 -0.75 0.63
N PRO A 94 -13.11 -0.47 -0.56
CA PRO A 94 -14.54 -0.21 -0.70
C PRO A 94 -15.32 -1.37 -0.08
N PRO A 95 -16.48 -1.11 0.55
CA PRO A 95 -17.29 -2.18 1.13
C PRO A 95 -17.53 -3.26 0.07
N ALA A 96 -17.36 -4.52 0.46
CA ALA A 96 -17.62 -5.63 -0.44
C ALA A 96 -19.03 -5.46 -1.05
N PRO A 97 -19.21 -5.71 -2.36
CA PRO A 97 -20.52 -5.65 -2.97
C PRO A 97 -21.48 -6.55 -2.20
N ASP A 98 -22.60 -5.99 -1.73
CA ASP A 98 -23.62 -6.74 -1.01
C ASP A 98 -24.07 -7.91 -1.91
N PRO A 99 -23.94 -9.18 -1.47
CA PRO A 99 -24.35 -10.32 -2.26
C PRO A 99 -25.86 -10.29 -2.60
N ARG A 100 -26.66 -9.49 -1.88
CA ARG A 100 -28.09 -9.28 -2.17
C ARG A 100 -28.35 -8.32 -3.33
N ASN A 101 -27.33 -7.59 -3.78
CA ASN A 101 -27.40 -6.65 -4.91
C ASN A 101 -26.67 -7.15 -6.17
N ALA A 102 -26.22 -8.41 -6.17
CA ALA A 102 -25.58 -9.06 -7.32
C ALA A 102 -26.55 -9.41 -8.48
N SER A 103 -27.83 -9.07 -8.34
CA SER A 103 -28.87 -9.30 -9.35
C SER A 103 -28.87 -8.19 -10.41
N SER A 104 -27.90 -8.18 -11.31
CA SER A 104 -28.02 -7.43 -12.58
C SER A 104 -27.14 -7.94 -13.73
N ILE A 105 -26.26 -8.93 -13.51
CA ILE A 105 -25.47 -9.50 -14.63
C ILE A 105 -26.29 -10.57 -15.39
N GLY A 106 -27.21 -11.28 -14.72
CA GLY A 106 -28.05 -12.31 -15.34
C GLY A 106 -29.11 -11.78 -16.31
N ASP A 107 -29.59 -10.55 -16.11
CA ASP A 107 -30.65 -9.95 -16.94
C ASP A 107 -30.15 -9.42 -18.29
N TRP A 108 -28.86 -9.10 -18.42
CA TRP A 108 -28.31 -8.53 -19.66
C TRP A 108 -28.14 -9.59 -20.75
N ILE A 109 -27.73 -10.81 -20.39
CA ILE A 109 -27.51 -11.91 -21.34
C ILE A 109 -28.84 -12.43 -21.93
N ALA A 110 -29.95 -12.32 -21.18
CA ALA A 110 -31.26 -12.74 -21.67
C ALA A 110 -31.83 -11.77 -22.74
N HIS A 111 -31.38 -10.51 -22.78
CA HIS A 111 -31.90 -9.51 -23.70
C HIS A 111 -31.24 -9.55 -25.10
N GLU A 112 -30.01 -10.04 -25.25
CA GLU A 112 -29.33 -10.13 -26.56
C GLU A 112 -29.76 -11.33 -27.40
N GLY A 113 -30.30 -12.40 -26.80
CA GLY A 113 -30.72 -13.60 -27.51
C GLY A 113 -31.96 -13.47 -28.41
N SER A 114 -32.71 -12.36 -28.31
CA SER A 114 -34.03 -12.20 -28.98
C SER A 114 -33.98 -11.38 -30.28
N GLN A 115 -32.83 -10.83 -30.69
CA GLN A 115 -32.71 -10.07 -31.95
C GLN A 115 -32.19 -10.87 -33.15
N ALA A 116 -31.72 -12.11 -32.97
CA ALA A 116 -31.12 -12.88 -34.07
C ALA A 116 -32.12 -13.47 -35.08
N ASP A 117 -33.42 -13.52 -34.76
CA ASP A 117 -34.41 -14.26 -35.57
C ASP A 117 -35.11 -13.44 -36.67
N ARG A 118 -34.88 -12.12 -36.76
CA ARG A 118 -35.60 -11.22 -37.70
C ARG A 118 -34.86 -10.85 -39.00
N ARG A 119 -33.83 -11.60 -39.40
CA ARG A 119 -33.03 -11.28 -40.62
C ARG A 119 -33.03 -12.35 -41.70
N LEU A 120 -33.97 -13.30 -41.67
CA LEU A 120 -34.19 -14.24 -42.77
C LEU A 120 -35.69 -14.29 -43.12
N SER A 121 -36.16 -13.28 -43.83
CA SER A 121 -37.36 -13.31 -44.67
C SER A 121 -37.18 -12.35 -45.83
#